data_AF-A0A1A9CML6-F1
#
_entry.id   AF-A0A1A9CML6-F1
#
_cell.length_a   1.000
_cell.length_b   1.000
_cell.length_c   1.000
_cell.angle_alpha   90.00
_cell.angle_beta   90.00
_cell.angle_gamma   90.00
#
_symmetry.space_group_name_H-M   'P 1'
#
loop_
_entity.id
_entity.type
_entity.pdbx_description
1 polymer ?
#
loop_
_entity_poly.entity_id
_entity_poly.type
_entity_poly.pdbx_seq_one_letter_code
_entity_poly.pdbx_strand_id
1 'polypeptide(L)' 'MDPERSVVIGDAVDDAVAAAHVGARAVLYTGGSHSRDSLEAVGVPVVDTLAEAVALAESMDCPMDDSMHGPRAAGRLGGE' A
#
# COMPACT_ATOMS: atom_id res chain seq x y z
N MET A 1 -4.86 2.54 11.68
CA MET A 1 -4.16 2.14 10.44
C MET A 1 -2.75 1.81 10.84
N ASP A 2 -2.34 0.56 10.62
CA ASP A 2 -0.99 0.10 10.88
C ASP A 2 -0.11 0.44 9.65
N PRO A 3 0.95 1.25 9.80
CA PRO A 3 1.75 1.67 8.66
C PRO A 3 2.46 0.49 7.99
N GLU A 4 2.82 -0.55 8.75
CA GLU A 4 3.44 -1.77 8.23
C GLU A 4 2.50 -2.57 7.28
N ARG A 5 1.18 -2.37 7.39
CA ARG A 5 0.15 -2.93 6.50
C ARG A 5 -0.28 -1.97 5.39
N SER A 6 0.37 -0.81 5.30
CA SER A 6 0.06 0.20 4.30
C SER A 6 1.13 0.22 3.22
N VAL A 7 0.70 0.38 1.97
CA VAL A 7 1.58 0.57 0.81
C VAL A 7 1.23 1.92 0.18
N VAL A 8 2.24 2.77 0.00
CA VAL A 8 2.12 4.04 -0.71
C VAL A 8 2.45 3.82 -2.18
N ILE A 9 1.57 4.29 -3.06
CA ILE A 9 1.81 4.28 -4.51
C ILE A 9 1.97 5.74 -4.97
N GLY A 10 3.08 6.04 -5.63
CA GLY A 10 3.43 7.40 -6.02
C GLY A 10 4.23 7.48 -7.31
N ASP A 11 4.43 8.70 -7.81
CA ASP A 11 5.20 9.02 -9.01
C ASP A 11 6.43 9.88 -8.72
N ALA A 12 6.67 10.23 -7.45
CA ALA A 12 7.78 11.05 -7.01
C ALA A 12 8.65 10.34 -5.96
N VAL A 13 9.89 10.81 -5.86
CA VAL A 13 10.82 10.36 -4.80
C VAL A 13 10.27 10.69 -3.42
N ASP A 14 9.59 11.83 -3.28
CA ASP A 14 8.99 12.28 -2.02
C ASP A 14 7.95 11.29 -1.47
N ASP A 15 7.23 10.56 -2.34
CA ASP A 15 6.25 9.56 -1.90
C ASP A 15 6.92 8.39 -1.18
N ALA A 16 8.06 7.93 -1.71
CA ALA A 16 8.85 6.87 -1.11
C ALA A 16 9.52 7.33 0.20
N VAL A 17 10.00 8.57 0.26
CA VAL A 17 10.55 9.16 1.49
C VAL A 17 9.47 9.30 2.56
N ALA A 18 8.27 9.77 2.18
CA ALA A 18 7.14 9.89 3.08
C ALA A 18 6.70 8.52 3.62
N ALA A 19 6.63 7.50 2.76
CA ALA A 19 6.32 6.13 3.15
C ALA A 19 7.35 5.58 4.16
N ALA A 20 8.64 5.73 3.87
CA ALA A 20 9.70 5.30 4.78
C ALA A 20 9.65 6.04 6.12
N HIS A 21 9.30 7.33 6.12
CA HIS A 21 9.18 8.13 7.33
C HIS A 21 8.07 7.62 8.27
N VAL A 22 6.98 7.08 7.71
CA VAL A 22 5.87 6.53 8.50
C VAL A 22 5.99 5.03 8.76
N GLY A 23 7.01 4.36 8.20
CA GLY A 23 7.18 2.90 8.31
C GLY A 23 6.29 2.10 7.36
N ALA A 24 5.81 2.72 6.29
CA ALA A 24 5.05 2.06 5.23
C ALA A 24 5.96 1.58 4.10
N ARG A 25 5.43 0.66 3.29
CA ARG A 25 6.07 0.20 2.05
C ARG A 25 5.72 1.16 0.91
N ALA A 26 6.56 1.23 -0.13
CA ALA A 26 6.31 2.09 -1.29
C ALA A 26 6.51 1.34 -2.61
N VAL A 27 5.70 1.68 -3.60
CA VAL A 27 5.85 1.30 -5.01
C VAL A 27 5.72 2.57 -5.85
N LEU A 28 6.68 2.83 -6.73
CA LEU A 28 6.66 4.00 -7.61
C LEU A 28 6.28 3.59 -9.03
N TYR A 29 5.65 4.49 -9.78
CA TYR A 29 5.41 4.29 -11.20
C TYR A 29 5.93 5.45 -12.05
N THR A 30 6.47 5.16 -13.23
CA THR A 30 7.13 6.15 -14.10
C THR A 30 6.16 7.01 -14.91
N GLY A 31 4.86 6.93 -14.63
CA GLY A 31 3.80 7.60 -15.40
C GLY A 31 3.51 9.04 -14.99
N GLY A 32 4.32 9.63 -14.09
CA GLY A 32 4.09 10.97 -13.54
C GLY A 32 5.27 11.93 -13.71
N SER A 33 5.58 12.70 -12.66
CA SER A 33 6.38 13.93 -12.70
C SER A 33 7.90 13.71 -12.72
N HIS A 34 8.37 12.55 -12.25
CA HIS A 34 9.79 12.22 -12.18
C HIS A 34 10.22 11.18 -13.23
N SER A 35 11.48 11.29 -13.67
CA SER A 35 12.09 10.32 -14.58
C SER A 35 12.46 9.01 -13.87
N ARG A 36 12.45 7.91 -14.62
CA ARG A 36 12.75 6.55 -14.13
C ARG A 36 14.05 6.46 -13.33
N ASP A 37 15.15 7.02 -13.84
CA ASP A 37 16.45 7.04 -13.16
C ASP A 37 16.38 7.61 -11.72
N SER A 38 15.59 8.67 -11.52
CA SER A 38 15.42 9.28 -10.19
C SER A 38 14.61 8.40 -9.25
N LEU A 39 13.66 7.62 -9.76
CA LEU A 39 12.83 6.71 -8.97
C LEU A 39 13.64 5.47 -8.55
N GLU A 40 14.43 4.91 -9.46
CA GLU A 40 15.26 3.73 -9.20
C GLU A 40 16.35 4.00 -8.15
N ALA A 41 16.85 5.24 -8.08
CA ALA A 41 17.84 5.65 -7.08
C ALA A 41 17.36 5.52 -5.62
N VAL A 42 16.03 5.47 -5.39
CA VAL A 42 15.44 5.37 -4.05
C VAL A 42 15.43 3.92 -3.53
N GLY A 43 15.61 2.93 -4.41
CA GLY A 43 15.67 1.51 -4.04
C GLY A 43 14.32 0.89 -3.69
N VAL A 44 13.21 1.54 -4.05
CA VAL A 44 11.86 0.96 -3.98
C VAL A 44 11.45 0.44 -5.36
N PRO A 45 10.52 -0.54 -5.45
CA PRO A 45 10.09 -1.07 -6.75
C PRO A 45 9.48 0.01 -7.63
N VAL A 46 9.91 0.05 -8.90
CA VAL A 46 9.45 1.00 -9.91
C VAL A 46 8.80 0.25 -11.07
N VAL A 47 7.58 0.61 -11.44
CA VAL A 47 6.83 0.03 -12.55
C VAL A 47 6.42 1.09 -13.58
N ASP A 48 5.91 0.71 -14.74
CA ASP A 48 5.57 1.68 -15.79
C ASP A 48 4.15 2.25 -15.64
N THR A 49 3.22 1.47 -15.08
CA THR A 49 1.81 1.86 -14.97
C THR A 49 1.28 1.80 -13.54
N LEU A 50 0.28 2.63 -13.25
CA LEU A 50 -0.44 2.59 -11.98
C LEU A 50 -1.09 1.22 -11.73
N ALA A 51 -1.58 0.55 -12.79
CA ALA A 51 -2.21 -0.76 -12.66
C ALA A 51 -1.21 -1.83 -12.20
N GLU A 52 0.01 -1.82 -12.73
CA GLU A 52 1.09 -2.69 -12.26
C GLU A 52 1.49 -2.36 -10.82
N ALA A 53 1.48 -1.08 -10.44
CA ALA A 53 1.83 -0.66 -9.09
C ALA A 53 0.84 -1.19 -8.06
N VAL A 54 -0.46 -1.15 -8.38
CA VAL A 54 -1.52 -1.73 -7.55
C VAL A 54 -1.37 -3.25 -7.46
N ALA A 55 -1.18 -3.93 -8.59
CA ALA A 55 -1.00 -5.39 -8.59
C ALA A 55 0.20 -5.83 -7.72
N LEU A 56 1.30 -5.06 -7.77
CA LEU A 56 2.47 -5.32 -6.94
C LEU A 56 2.18 -5.02 -5.46
N ALA A 57 1.50 -3.92 -5.14
CA ALA A 57 1.13 -3.57 -3.77
C ALA A 57 0.24 -4.66 -3.13
N GLU A 58 -0.74 -5.18 -3.87
CA GLU A 58 -1.59 -6.31 -3.44
C GLU A 58 -0.79 -7.60 -3.20
N SER A 59 0.35 -7.79 -3.88
CA SER A 59 1.22 -8.95 -3.65
C SER A 59 2.18 -8.78 -2.48
N MET A 60 2.54 -7.54 -2.16
CA MET A 60 3.36 -7.20 -0.99
C MET A 60 2.56 -7.36 0.28
N ASP A 61 1.28 -7.00 0.24
CA ASP A 61 0.35 -7.31 1.31
C ASP A 61 -0.07 -8.77 1.23
N CYS A 62 0.52 -9.64 2.06
CA CYS A 62 0.05 -11.02 2.15
C CYS A 62 0.00 -11.51 3.61
N PRO A 63 -1.06 -12.22 4.05
CA PRO A 63 -2.42 -12.29 3.50
C PRO A 63 -3.40 -11.40 4.28
N MET A 64 -4.51 -10.99 3.63
CA MET A 64 -5.76 -10.83 4.37
C MET A 64 -6.07 -12.17 5.04
N ASP A 65 -5.75 -12.30 6.33
CA ASP A 65 -6.54 -13.14 7.21
C ASP A 65 -7.92 -12.48 7.30
N ASP A 66 -8.84 -12.95 6.44
CA ASP A 66 -10.26 -12.55 6.43
C ASP A 66 -10.96 -12.81 7.78
N SER A 67 -10.27 -13.44 8.75
CA SER A 67 -10.74 -13.68 10.12
C SER A 67 -10.83 -12.43 11.02
N MET A 68 -10.45 -11.23 10.55
CA MET A 68 -10.50 -9.97 11.31
C MET A 68 -11.66 -9.01 10.93
N HIS A 69 -12.64 -9.43 10.12
CA HIS A 69 -13.97 -8.79 10.15
C HIS A 69 -14.83 -9.53 11.17
N GLY A 70 -14.59 -9.21 12.45
CA GLY A 70 -15.38 -9.75 13.57
C GLY A 70 -16.90 -9.61 13.32
N PRO A 71 -17.73 -10.49 13.90
CA PRO A 71 -19.16 -10.48 13.66
C PRO A 71 -19.70 -9.09 13.97
N ARG A 72 -20.24 -8.40 12.96
CA ARG A 72 -21.05 -7.21 13.22
C ARG A 72 -22.08 -7.64 14.24
N ALA A 73 -22.06 -7.02 15.41
CA ALA A 73 -22.99 -7.32 16.49
C ALA A 73 -24.44 -7.22 15.97
N ALA A 74 -25.00 -8.34 15.54
CA ALA A 74 -26.44 -8.51 15.47
C ALA A 74 -26.86 -8.58 16.95
N GLY A 75 -27.44 -7.48 17.41
CA GLY A 75 -27.83 -7.28 18.78
C GLY A 75 -28.51 -8.51 19.36
N ARG A 76 -28.01 -8.93 20.52
CA ARG A 76 -28.78 -9.67 21.50
C ARG A 76 -30.09 -8.93 21.74
N LEU A 77 -31.19 -9.43 21.19
CA LEU A 77 -32.51 -9.34 21.81
C LEU A 77 -32.90 -10.78 22.14
N GLY A 78 -32.65 -11.15 23.40
CA GLY A 78 -33.24 -12.33 24.01
C GLY A 78 -34.50 -11.94 24.78
N GLY A 79 -35.38 -12.94 24.98
CA GLY A 79 -36.56 -12.89 25.86
C GLY A 79 -37.76 -12.23 25.19
N GLU A 80 -38.96 -12.78 25.19
CA GLU A 80 -39.56 -13.99 25.77
C GLU A 80 -40.90 -14.20 25.03
#